data_AF-A0A934ZPS2-F1
#
_entry.id   AF-A0A934ZPS2-F1
#
_cell.length_a   1.000
_cell.length_b   1.000
_cell.length_c   1.000
_cell.angle_alpha   90.00
_cell.angle_beta   90.00
_cell.angle_gamma   90.00
#
_symmetry.space_group_name_H-M   'P 1'
#
loop_
_entity.id
_entity.type
_entity.pdbx_description
1 polymer ?
#
loop_
_entity_poly.entity_id
_entity_poly.type
_entity_poly.pdbx_seq_one_letter_code
_entity_poly.pdbx_strand_id
1 'polypeptide(L)'
;MNNTIPEHTAHLVERLLQRYCARVCPPTARHTVRLAFELQSDRVTLFELRMVCGVPGALRRVPLAELRYRARDHHWLLFERENADPARQQGWRRYSGVRSGSVRSEGHANRSRNFIDLLREIDTNPTGAFWPRIDGASLRWCQSSGRCTACEWRYREILGLENQQRATERPQLAAGVSAVSD
;
A
#
# COMPACT_ATOMS: atom_id res chain seq x y z
N MET A 1 2.72 -26.53 -4.12
CA MET A 1 2.09 -25.42 -4.87
C MET A 1 3.00 -24.21 -4.72
N ASN A 2 3.63 -23.76 -5.81
CA ASN A 2 4.56 -22.63 -5.75
C ASN A 2 3.76 -21.33 -5.60
N ASN A 3 4.03 -20.55 -4.55
CA ASN A 3 3.38 -19.25 -4.30
C ASN A 3 4.10 -18.11 -5.05
N THR A 4 4.70 -18.41 -6.18
CA THR A 4 5.50 -17.45 -6.95
C THR A 4 4.61 -16.39 -7.57
N ILE A 5 5.00 -15.12 -7.42
CA ILE A 5 4.37 -13.98 -8.07
C ILE A 5 4.62 -14.11 -9.58
N PRO A 6 3.58 -14.04 -10.42
CA PRO A 6 3.77 -14.00 -11.87
C PRO A 6 4.68 -12.83 -12.28
N GLU A 7 5.59 -13.06 -13.23
CA GLU A 7 6.63 -12.08 -13.60
C GLU A 7 6.06 -10.70 -13.97
N HIS A 8 5.01 -10.66 -14.78
CA HIS A 8 4.31 -9.42 -15.11
C HIS A 8 3.78 -8.69 -13.87
N THR A 9 3.19 -9.44 -12.92
CA THR A 9 2.70 -8.88 -11.64
C THR A 9 3.86 -8.37 -10.79
N ALA A 10 4.97 -9.11 -10.73
CA ALA A 10 6.16 -8.71 -9.98
C ALA A 10 6.72 -7.38 -10.51
N HIS A 11 6.82 -7.22 -11.83
CA HIS A 11 7.30 -5.99 -12.46
C HIS A 11 6.36 -4.79 -12.25
N LEU A 12 5.04 -5.01 -12.24
CA LEU A 12 4.07 -3.97 -11.91
C LEU A 12 4.17 -3.54 -10.44
N VAL A 13 4.27 -4.52 -9.53
CA VAL A 13 4.42 -4.27 -8.08
C VAL A 13 5.72 -3.54 -7.80
N GLU A 14 6.83 -3.93 -8.44
CA GLU A 14 8.12 -3.27 -8.28
C GLU A 14 8.05 -1.78 -8.68
N ARG A 15 7.53 -1.47 -9.87
CA ARG A 15 7.39 -0.08 -10.33
C ARG A 15 6.48 0.74 -9.43
N LEU A 16 5.40 0.15 -8.94
CA LEU A 16 4.50 0.79 -7.97
C LEU A 16 5.23 1.09 -6.67
N LEU A 17 5.98 0.13 -6.13
CA LEU A 17 6.74 0.28 -4.88
C LEU A 17 7.85 1.31 -5.00
N GLN A 18 8.56 1.38 -6.13
CA GLN A 18 9.55 2.42 -6.41
C GLN A 18 8.93 3.82 -6.32
N ARG A 19 7.77 4.03 -6.98
CA ARG A 19 7.02 5.30 -6.93
C ARG A 19 6.53 5.61 -5.52
N TYR A 20 5.95 4.62 -4.86
CA TYR A 20 5.42 4.72 -3.51
C TYR A 20 6.52 5.12 -2.52
N CYS A 21 7.61 4.36 -2.43
CA CYS A 21 8.72 4.65 -1.51
C CYS A 21 9.39 6.01 -1.79
N ALA A 22 9.46 6.45 -3.05
CA ALA A 22 10.07 7.72 -3.40
C ALA A 22 9.24 8.95 -2.98
N ARG A 23 7.91 8.82 -2.89
CA ARG A 23 6.98 9.97 -2.85
C ARG A 23 5.91 9.92 -1.76
N VAL A 24 5.77 8.83 -1.01
CA VAL A 24 4.66 8.72 -0.04
C VAL A 24 4.85 9.58 1.21
N CYS A 25 6.08 10.00 1.51
CA CYS A 25 6.35 10.98 2.56
C CYS A 25 6.35 12.40 1.98
N PRO A 26 5.58 13.35 2.56
CA PRO A 26 5.63 14.76 2.18
C PRO A 26 7.06 15.30 2.39
N PRO A 27 7.49 16.31 1.62
CA PRO A 27 8.85 16.86 1.71
C PRO A 27 9.26 17.23 3.15
N THR A 28 8.31 17.72 3.95
CA THR A 28 8.49 18.11 5.35
C THR A 28 8.82 16.94 6.30
N ALA A 29 8.38 15.72 5.98
CA ALA A 29 8.64 14.52 6.79
C ALA A 29 9.68 13.58 6.17
N ARG A 30 10.21 13.92 4.99
CA ARG A 30 11.15 13.07 4.22
C ARG A 30 12.47 12.81 4.94
N HIS A 31 12.84 13.71 5.85
CA HIS A 31 14.01 13.57 6.72
C HIS A 31 13.74 12.69 7.94
N THR A 32 12.46 12.51 8.30
CA THR A 32 12.03 11.76 9.49
C THR A 32 11.73 10.30 9.16
N VAL A 33 11.08 10.04 8.01
CA VAL A 33 10.76 8.68 7.57
C VAL A 33 11.09 8.51 6.09
N ARG A 34 11.87 7.47 5.80
CA ARG A 34 12.15 6.98 4.46
C ARG A 34 11.72 5.53 4.38
N LEU A 35 11.15 5.13 3.25
CA LEU A 35 10.76 3.74 3.03
C LEU A 35 11.71 3.08 2.04
N ALA A 36 11.90 1.79 2.23
CA ALA A 36 12.47 0.89 1.26
C ALA A 36 11.59 -0.34 1.14
N PHE A 37 11.80 -1.11 0.09
CA PHE A 37 11.17 -2.41 -0.08
C PHE A 37 12.20 -3.46 -0.46
N GLU A 38 11.80 -4.71 -0.35
CA GLU A 38 12.46 -5.87 -0.93
C GLU A 38 11.39 -6.73 -1.57
N LEU A 39 11.60 -7.12 -2.82
CA LEU A 39 10.72 -8.00 -3.56
C LEU A 39 11.43 -9.35 -3.72
N GLN A 40 10.78 -10.41 -3.25
CA GLN A 40 11.21 -11.79 -3.40
C GLN A 40 10.21 -12.53 -4.28
N SER A 41 10.47 -13.81 -4.56
CA SER A 41 9.66 -14.59 -5.51
C SER A 41 8.20 -14.75 -5.08
N ASP A 42 7.89 -14.74 -3.79
CA ASP A 42 6.54 -14.97 -3.24
C ASP A 42 6.04 -13.83 -2.33
N ARG A 43 6.85 -12.81 -2.05
CA ARG A 43 6.52 -11.78 -1.07
C ARG A 43 7.19 -10.44 -1.33
N VAL A 44 6.64 -9.42 -0.71
CA VAL A 44 7.20 -8.08 -0.59
C VAL A 44 7.35 -7.74 0.88
N THR A 45 8.52 -7.24 1.26
CA THR A 45 8.74 -6.67 2.60
C THR A 45 8.94 -5.17 2.48
N LEU A 46 8.14 -4.40 3.22
CA LEU A 46 8.32 -2.97 3.40
C LEU A 46 9.19 -2.70 4.63
N PHE A 47 10.08 -1.72 4.51
CA PHE A 47 10.98 -1.30 5.56
C PHE A 47 10.86 0.19 5.79
N GLU A 48 10.90 0.57 7.07
CA GLU A 48 11.22 1.92 7.50
C GLU A 48 12.75 2.04 7.61
N LEU A 49 13.33 3.04 6.96
CA LEU A 49 14.74 3.40 7.11
C LEU A 49 14.86 4.43 8.23
N ARG A 50 15.39 4.00 9.37
CA ARG A 50 15.62 4.86 10.54
C ARG A 50 17.07 5.30 10.60
N MET A 51 17.30 6.58 10.87
CA MET A 51 18.64 7.04 11.22
C MET A 51 19.03 6.42 12.56
N VAL A 52 20.24 5.86 12.62
CA VAL A 52 20.83 5.42 13.88
C VAL A 52 21.41 6.66 14.57
N CYS A 53 20.92 7.00 15.76
CA CYS A 53 21.39 8.17 16.50
C CYS A 53 22.92 8.19 16.58
N GLY A 54 23.54 9.28 16.13
CA GLY A 54 24.98 9.52 16.27
C GLY A 54 25.87 9.12 15.09
N VAL A 55 25.35 8.45 14.04
CA VAL A 55 26.17 8.11 12.86
C VAL A 55 25.56 8.72 11.59
N PRO A 56 26.15 9.81 11.06
CA PRO A 56 25.74 10.39 9.78
C PRO A 56 25.76 9.33 8.67
N GLY A 57 24.64 9.17 7.97
CA GLY A 57 24.51 8.23 6.86
C GLY A 57 24.16 6.78 7.24
N ALA A 58 24.21 6.40 8.52
CA ALA A 58 23.81 5.06 8.94
C ALA A 58 22.28 4.93 9.01
N LEU A 59 21.72 4.21 8.05
CA LEU A 59 20.30 3.87 8.00
C LEU A 59 20.09 2.43 8.43
N ARG A 60 19.24 2.22 9.43
CA ARG A 60 18.76 0.90 9.83
C ARG A 60 17.45 0.59 9.12
N ARG A 61 17.40 -0.54 8.40
CA ARG A 61 16.16 -1.11 7.89
C ARG A 61 15.38 -1.75 9.04
N VAL A 62 14.18 -1.26 9.28
CA VAL A 62 13.24 -1.84 10.26
C VAL A 62 12.06 -2.41 9.48
N PRO A 63 11.84 -3.73 9.48
CA PRO A 63 10.69 -4.33 8.82
C PRO A 63 9.39 -3.75 9.39
N LEU A 64 8.52 -3.35 8.48
CA LEU A 64 7.27 -2.66 8.74
C LEU A 64 6.07 -3.58 8.48
N ALA A 65 6.00 -4.12 7.27
CA ALA A 65 4.89 -4.94 6.79
C ALA A 65 5.42 -5.96 5.78
N GLU A 66 4.75 -7.10 5.70
CA GLU A 66 5.03 -8.11 4.68
C GLU A 66 3.75 -8.45 3.92
N LEU A 67 3.84 -8.43 2.59
CA LEU A 67 2.76 -8.78 1.69
C LEU A 67 3.12 -10.07 1.00
N ARG A 68 2.44 -11.17 1.31
CA ARG A 68 2.70 -12.49 0.73
C ARG A 68 1.70 -12.80 -0.36
N TYR A 69 2.19 -13.20 -1.53
CA TYR A 69 1.35 -13.65 -2.62
C TYR A 69 0.89 -15.08 -2.38
N ARG A 70 -0.39 -15.33 -2.64
CA ARG A 70 -0.99 -16.66 -2.60
C ARG A 70 -1.50 -17.01 -4.00
N ALA A 71 -0.71 -17.84 -4.70
CA ALA A 71 -0.97 -18.20 -6.09
C ALA A 71 -2.31 -18.93 -6.27
N ARG A 72 -2.71 -19.78 -5.31
CA ARG A 72 -3.95 -20.58 -5.37
C ARG A 72 -5.19 -19.75 -5.71
N ASP A 73 -5.29 -18.55 -5.15
CA ASP A 73 -6.48 -17.70 -5.31
C ASP A 73 -6.16 -16.36 -5.96
N HIS A 74 -4.89 -16.11 -6.31
CA HIS A 74 -4.37 -14.82 -6.80
C HIS A 74 -4.59 -13.63 -5.85
N HIS A 75 -4.44 -13.84 -4.54
CA HIS A 75 -4.58 -12.76 -3.55
C HIS A 75 -3.25 -12.51 -2.85
N TRP A 76 -3.07 -11.27 -2.43
CA TRP A 76 -2.05 -10.84 -1.49
C TRP A 76 -2.58 -10.93 -0.07
N LEU A 77 -1.70 -11.28 0.86
CA LEU A 77 -1.95 -11.38 2.29
C LEU A 77 -1.06 -10.39 3.03
N LEU A 78 -1.65 -9.58 3.91
CA LEU A 78 -0.93 -8.59 4.71
C LEU A 78 -0.56 -9.17 6.08
N PHE A 79 0.70 -8.99 6.46
CA PHE A 79 1.27 -9.37 7.74
C PHE A 79 1.82 -8.13 8.43
N GLU A 80 1.54 -8.02 9.72
CA GLU A 80 2.18 -7.05 10.61
C GLU A 80 3.32 -7.74 11.35
N ARG A 81 4.27 -6.93 11.80
CA ARG A 81 5.37 -7.43 12.61
C ARG A 81 4.87 -7.80 14.00
N GLU A 82 5.18 -9.01 14.44
CA GLU A 82 4.89 -9.46 15.80
C GLU A 82 5.94 -8.93 16.77
N ASN A 83 5.52 -7.99 17.62
CA ASN A 83 6.29 -7.34 18.69
C ASN A 83 7.58 -6.60 18.28
N ALA A 84 7.80 -5.48 18.97
CA ALA A 84 8.88 -4.53 18.73
C ALA A 84 10.19 -4.88 19.46
N ASP A 85 10.26 -6.03 20.13
CA ASP A 85 11.45 -6.45 20.87
C ASP A 85 12.60 -6.74 19.88
N PRO A 86 13.70 -5.97 19.90
CA PRO A 86 14.85 -6.18 19.03
C PRO A 86 15.60 -7.49 19.32
N ALA A 87 15.39 -8.10 20.49
CA ALA A 87 16.14 -9.26 20.97
C ALA A 87 15.52 -10.62 20.60
N ARG A 88 14.27 -10.65 20.14
CA ARG A 88 13.60 -11.88 19.67
C ARG A 88 13.63 -11.98 18.15
N GLN A 89 13.73 -13.22 17.64
CA GLN A 89 13.56 -13.50 16.22
C GLN A 89 12.23 -12.88 15.74
N GLN A 90 12.32 -12.12 14.65
CA GLN A 90 11.21 -11.34 14.14
C GLN A 90 10.10 -12.27 13.65
N GLY A 91 8.96 -12.25 14.34
CA GLY A 91 7.74 -12.95 13.93
C GLY A 91 6.90 -12.12 12.97
N TRP A 92 6.22 -12.80 12.04
CA TRP A 92 5.18 -12.21 11.20
C TRP A 92 3.83 -12.76 11.64
N ARG A 93 2.91 -11.88 12.02
CA ARG A 93 1.54 -12.27 12.31
C ARG A 93 0.61 -11.73 11.24
N ARG A 94 -0.41 -12.51 10.91
CA ARG A 94 -1.39 -12.07 9.92
C ARG A 94 -2.10 -10.85 10.46
N TYR A 95 -2.15 -9.78 9.66
CA TYR A 95 -2.85 -8.56 10.03
C TYR A 95 -4.33 -8.87 10.25
N SER A 96 -4.95 -8.30 11.28
CA SER A 96 -6.35 -8.56 11.64
C SER A 96 -7.26 -7.34 11.44
N GLY A 97 -6.81 -6.32 10.71
CA GLY A 97 -7.44 -4.99 10.68
C GLY A 97 -8.92 -4.93 10.36
N VAL A 98 -9.51 -3.79 10.68
CA VAL A 98 -10.93 -3.46 10.48
C VAL A 98 -11.06 -2.64 9.20
N ARG A 99 -11.83 -3.10 8.20
CA ARG A 99 -12.11 -2.28 7.02
C ARG A 99 -12.87 -1.03 7.45
N SER A 100 -12.20 0.11 7.41
CA SER A 100 -12.84 1.43 7.54
C SER A 100 -13.79 1.64 6.36
N GLY A 101 -15.10 1.71 6.65
CA GLY A 101 -16.08 2.48 5.89
C GLY A 101 -16.37 2.10 4.43
N SER A 102 -17.49 1.37 4.26
CA SER A 102 -18.41 1.40 3.10
C SER A 102 -18.07 0.60 1.82
N VAL A 103 -19.15 -0.02 1.33
CA VAL A 103 -19.38 -0.70 0.03
C VAL A 103 -18.89 -2.16 -0.12
N ARG A 104 -19.75 -3.06 0.38
CA ARG A 104 -20.19 -4.35 -0.22
C ARG A 104 -19.13 -5.33 -0.72
N SER A 105 -18.04 -5.51 0.01
CA SER A 105 -17.22 -6.71 -0.19
C SER A 105 -16.82 -7.27 1.17
N GLU A 106 -17.23 -8.51 1.42
CA GLU A 106 -16.92 -9.40 2.56
C GLU A 106 -15.41 -9.75 2.62
N GLY A 107 -14.56 -8.80 2.28
CA GLY A 107 -13.11 -8.94 2.24
C GLY A 107 -12.51 -8.54 3.58
N HIS A 108 -11.74 -9.44 4.18
CA HIS A 108 -10.89 -9.12 5.32
C HIS A 108 -9.82 -8.10 4.89
N ALA A 109 -9.57 -7.05 5.68
CA ALA A 109 -8.57 -6.01 5.40
C ALA A 109 -7.14 -6.56 5.17
N ASN A 110 -6.91 -7.80 5.57
CA ASN A 110 -5.65 -8.51 5.41
C ASN A 110 -5.48 -9.26 4.09
N ARG A 111 -6.44 -9.20 3.17
CA ARG A 111 -6.41 -9.95 1.92
C ARG A 111 -7.06 -9.16 0.78
N SER A 112 -6.32 -8.93 -0.30
CA SER A 112 -6.87 -8.34 -1.54
C SER A 112 -6.26 -8.95 -2.79
N ARG A 113 -7.00 -8.95 -3.91
CA ARG A 113 -6.46 -9.20 -5.26
C ARG A 113 -5.64 -8.01 -5.76
N ASN A 114 -5.97 -6.82 -5.30
CA ASN A 114 -5.32 -5.57 -5.68
C ASN A 114 -4.30 -5.17 -4.62
N PHE A 115 -3.03 -5.12 -5.04
CA PHE A 115 -1.91 -4.75 -4.17
C PHE A 115 -2.07 -3.33 -3.59
N ILE A 116 -2.68 -2.42 -4.35
CA ILE A 116 -2.88 -1.03 -3.92
C ILE A 116 -3.78 -0.94 -2.69
N ASP A 117 -4.79 -1.82 -2.57
CA ASP A 117 -5.69 -1.81 -1.42
C ASP A 117 -4.93 -2.08 -0.11
N LEU A 118 -3.96 -3.00 -0.16
CA LEU A 118 -3.13 -3.33 0.99
C LEU A 118 -2.16 -2.19 1.34
N LEU A 119 -1.62 -1.48 0.34
CA LEU A 119 -0.83 -0.27 0.60
C LEU A 119 -1.68 0.81 1.28
N ARG A 120 -2.93 1.00 0.83
CA ARG A 120 -3.85 1.96 1.45
C ARG A 120 -4.20 1.60 2.89
N GLU A 121 -4.34 0.31 3.18
CA GLU A 121 -4.54 -0.19 4.54
C GLU A 121 -3.34 0.13 5.45
N ILE A 122 -2.11 -0.11 4.97
CA ILE A 122 -0.86 0.25 5.67
C ILE A 122 -0.77 1.77 5.89
N ASP A 123 -1.20 2.57 4.92
CA ASP A 123 -1.19 4.03 5.00
C ASP A 123 -2.22 4.59 5.99
N THR A 124 -3.40 3.98 6.04
CA THR A 124 -4.49 4.37 6.95
C THR A 124 -4.15 3.93 8.37
N ASN A 125 -3.47 2.79 8.51
CA ASN A 125 -3.02 2.21 9.77
C ASN A 125 -4.09 2.28 10.88
N PRO A 126 -5.32 1.80 10.63
CA PRO A 126 -6.44 2.01 11.54
C PRO A 126 -6.20 1.37 12.92
N THR A 127 -5.40 0.31 12.99
CA THR A 127 -5.07 -0.38 14.25
C THR A 127 -3.82 0.15 14.94
N GLY A 128 -3.06 1.07 14.32
CA GLY A 128 -1.77 1.51 14.85
C GLY A 128 -0.61 0.51 14.62
N ALA A 129 -0.85 -0.65 14.01
CA ALA A 129 0.12 -1.74 13.92
C ALA A 129 1.40 -1.43 13.12
N PHE A 130 1.30 -0.60 12.08
CA PHE A 130 2.44 -0.34 11.18
C PHE A 130 3.26 0.87 11.62
N TRP A 131 2.61 1.92 12.12
CA TRP A 131 3.26 3.14 12.59
C TRP A 131 3.02 3.33 14.10
N PRO A 132 3.79 2.67 14.98
CA PRO A 132 3.56 2.77 16.43
C PRO A 132 4.20 4.01 17.07
N ARG A 133 5.20 4.63 16.43
CA ARG A 133 5.93 5.78 16.97
C ARG A 133 5.38 7.12 16.52
N ILE A 134 4.58 7.10 15.47
CA ILE A 134 4.01 8.27 14.83
C ILE A 134 2.64 7.79 14.40
N ASP A 135 1.58 8.52 14.73
CA ASP A 135 0.28 8.20 14.16
C ASP A 135 0.44 8.14 12.63
N GLY A 136 -0.14 7.13 11.98
CA GLY A 136 -0.02 6.99 10.51
C GLY A 136 -0.46 8.27 9.77
N ALA A 137 -1.28 9.09 10.45
CA ALA A 137 -1.72 10.42 10.09
C ALA A 137 -0.60 11.48 10.02
N SER A 138 0.33 11.59 10.99
CA SER A 138 1.33 12.68 10.96
C SER A 138 2.49 12.43 9.99
N LEU A 139 2.70 11.20 9.54
CA LEU A 139 3.80 10.91 8.60
C LEU A 139 3.54 11.28 7.16
N ARG A 140 2.28 11.47 6.76
CA ARG A 140 1.87 11.43 5.34
C ARG A 140 0.80 12.43 4.96
N TRP A 141 0.26 13.13 5.93
CA TRP A 141 -0.94 13.92 5.74
C TRP A 141 -0.62 15.35 6.20
N CYS A 142 -0.79 16.32 5.30
CA CYS A 142 -0.42 17.72 5.53
C CYS A 142 -1.16 18.37 6.72
N GLN A 143 -2.12 17.66 7.33
CA GLN A 143 -2.85 18.04 8.52
C GLN A 143 -2.95 16.82 9.46
N SER A 144 -3.10 17.07 10.76
CA SER A 144 -3.33 16.02 11.77
C SER A 144 -4.63 15.24 11.55
N SER A 145 -5.61 15.84 10.88
CA SER A 145 -6.88 15.21 10.49
C SER A 145 -6.81 14.37 9.20
N GLY A 146 -5.72 14.49 8.43
CA GLY A 146 -5.60 13.83 7.14
C GLY A 146 -5.07 14.73 6.00
N ARG A 147 -5.19 14.22 4.77
CA ARG A 147 -4.63 14.78 3.55
C ARG A 147 -5.64 15.83 3.14
N CYS A 148 -5.18 17.06 2.94
CA CYS A 148 -5.97 18.02 2.19
C CYS A 148 -6.22 17.47 0.78
N THR A 149 -7.21 18.02 0.10
CA THR A 149 -7.62 17.59 -1.24
C THR A 149 -6.45 17.53 -2.23
N ALA A 150 -5.52 18.49 -2.17
CA ALA A 150 -4.34 18.51 -3.04
C ALA A 150 -3.35 17.37 -2.75
N CYS A 151 -3.13 17.06 -1.47
CA CYS A 151 -2.29 15.93 -1.07
C CYS A 151 -2.94 14.58 -1.38
N GLU A 152 -4.27 14.47 -1.28
CA GLU A 152 -5.02 13.28 -1.66
C GLU A 152 -4.95 13.05 -3.18
N TRP A 153 -5.09 14.10 -3.98
CA TRP A 153 -4.95 14.00 -5.43
C TRP A 153 -3.56 13.49 -5.84
N ARG A 154 -2.50 14.10 -5.30
CA ARG A 154 -1.12 13.67 -5.56
C ARG A 154 -0.82 12.24 -5.07
N TYR A 155 -1.46 11.82 -3.98
CA TYR A 155 -1.36 10.45 -3.50
C TYR A 155 -2.00 9.45 -4.47
N ARG A 156 -3.21 9.76 -4.95
CA ARG A 156 -3.90 8.94 -5.95
C ARG A 156 -3.09 8.87 -7.25
N GLU A 157 -2.41 9.95 -7.62
CA GLU A 157 -1.46 9.97 -8.74
C GLU A 157 -0.27 9.03 -8.53
N ILE A 158 0.34 9.07 -7.34
CA ILE A 158 1.46 8.17 -7.00
C ILE A 158 1.04 6.70 -7.13
N LEU A 159 -0.18 6.38 -6.69
CA LEU A 159 -0.77 5.04 -6.79
C LEU A 159 -1.33 4.69 -8.18
N GLY A 160 -1.38 5.64 -9.13
CA GLY A 160 -1.93 5.43 -10.47
C GLY A 160 -3.45 5.25 -10.51
N LEU A 161 -4.17 5.77 -9.52
CA LEU A 161 -5.64 5.63 -9.38
C LEU A 161 -6.44 6.61 -10.23
N GLU A 162 -5.80 7.61 -10.83
CA GLU A 162 -6.45 8.65 -11.65
C GLU A 162 -7.04 8.11 -12.97
N ASN A 163 -6.50 7.02 -13.52
CA ASN A 163 -7.01 6.40 -14.74
C ASN A 163 -8.21 5.46 -14.51
N GLN A 164 -8.48 5.04 -13.28
CA GLN A 164 -9.62 4.15 -12.99
C GLN A 164 -10.97 4.87 -13.03
N GLN A 165 -11.01 6.19 -12.77
CA GLN A 165 -12.26 6.97 -12.87
C GLN A 165 -12.72 7.10 -14.33
N ARG A 166 -11.81 7.38 -15.29
CA ARG A 166 -12.16 7.46 -16.72
C ARG A 166 -12.63 6.13 -17.32
N ALA A 167 -12.15 4.99 -16.82
CA ALA A 167 -12.59 3.68 -17.28
C ALA A 167 -14.01 3.32 -16.80
N THR A 168 -14.44 3.88 -15.67
CA THR A 168 -15.77 3.67 -15.09
C THR A 168 -16.81 4.62 -15.68
N GLU A 169 -16.37 5.71 -16.31
CA GLU A 169 -17.20 6.71 -17.00
C GLU A 169 -17.31 6.48 -18.52
N ARG A 170 -17.06 5.27 -19.05
CA ARG A 170 -17.51 4.95 -20.43
C ARG A 170 -19.03 4.78 -20.41
N PRO A 171 -19.82 5.68 -21.03
CA PRO A 171 -21.22 5.38 -21.24
C PRO A 171 -21.28 4.19 -22.22
N GLN A 172 -22.04 3.16 -21.87
CA GLN A 172 -22.58 2.22 -22.85
C GLN A 172 -23.49 3.00 -23.80
N LEU A 173 -22.95 3.50 -24.90
CA LEU A 173 -23.72 3.80 -26.09
C LEU A 173 -23.56 2.62 -27.03
N ALA A 174 -24.35 1.58 -26.76
CA ALA A 174 -24.65 0.53 -27.72
C ALA A 174 -26.15 0.59 -28.05
N ALA A 175 -26.40 0.63 -29.36
CA ALA A 175 -27.60 0.18 -30.05
C ALA A 175 -28.93 0.94 -29.84
N GLY A 176 -29.36 1.61 -30.92
CA GLY A 176 -30.72 2.10 -31.12
C GLY A 176 -30.93 2.44 -32.60
N VAL A 177 -31.31 1.44 -33.38
CA VAL A 177 -31.66 1.49 -34.80
C VAL A 177 -33.02 2.19 -34.96
N SER A 178 -33.21 3.02 -36.00
CA SER A 178 -34.39 2.96 -36.88
C SER A 178 -34.30 3.92 -38.07
N ALA A 179 -34.68 3.38 -39.21
CA ALA A 179 -34.77 3.98 -40.53
C ALA A 179 -35.84 5.09 -40.60
N VAL A 180 -35.65 6.03 -41.52
CA VAL A 180 -36.74 6.81 -42.12
C VAL A 180 -36.52 6.79 -43.63
N SER A 181 -37.43 6.09 -44.31
CA SER A 181 -37.75 6.29 -45.71
C SER A 181 -38.90 7.30 -45.78
N ASP A 182 -38.74 8.35 -46.57
CA ASP A 182 -39.73 8.89 -47.51
C ASP A 182 -39.05 9.97 -48.39
#